data_AF-A0A371QTX6-F1
#
_entry.id   AF-A0A371QTX6-F1
#
_cell.length_a   1.000
_cell.length_b   1.000
_cell.length_c   1.000
_cell.angle_alpha   90.00
_cell.angle_beta   90.00
_cell.angle_gamma   90.00
#
_symmetry.space_group_name_H-M   'P 1'
#
loop_
_entity.id
_entity.type
_entity.pdbx_description
1 polymer ?
#
loop_
_entity_poly.entity_id
_entity_poly.type
_entity_poly.pdbx_seq_one_letter_code
_entity_poly.pdbx_strand_id
1 'polypeptide(L)' 'MEKTDQLIDQPESGRIVPEYNDPNLRELMLGNYRVIYRIRI' A
#
# COMPACT_ATOMS: atom_id res chain seq x y z
N MET A 1 -4.96 13.51 -6.22
CA MET A 1 -5.87 12.88 -5.26
C MET A 1 -6.14 11.41 -5.58
N GLU A 2 -6.08 10.97 -6.84
CA GLU A 2 -6.51 9.62 -7.28
C GLU A 2 -5.90 8.37 -6.61
N LYS A 3 -4.62 8.34 -6.20
CA LYS A 3 -3.99 7.06 -5.77
C LYS A 3 -4.43 6.56 -4.39
N THR A 4 -4.77 7.47 -3.48
CA THR A 4 -5.22 7.12 -2.13
C THR A 4 -6.70 6.79 -2.09
N ASP A 5 -7.51 7.39 -2.97
CA ASP A 5 -8.95 7.13 -3.02
C ASP A 5 -9.23 5.69 -3.46
N GLN A 6 -8.41 5.14 -4.36
CA GLN A 6 -8.46 3.72 -4.75
C GLN A 6 -8.25 2.76 -3.57
N LEU A 7 -7.52 3.16 -2.51
CA LEU A 7 -7.28 2.31 -1.36
C LEU A 7 -8.53 2.06 -0.51
N ILE A 8 -9.56 2.88 -0.67
CA ILE A 8 -10.86 2.69 0.01
C ILE A 8 -11.53 1.41 -0.52
N ASP A 9 -11.56 1.25 -1.85
CA ASP A 9 -12.21 0.11 -2.50
C ASP A 9 -11.27 -1.09 -2.70
N GLN A 10 -9.97 -0.83 -2.85
CA GLN A 10 -8.94 -1.84 -3.16
C GLN A 10 -7.68 -1.63 -2.30
N PRO A 11 -7.76 -1.86 -0.98
CA PRO A 11 -6.62 -1.70 -0.07
C PRO A 11 -5.45 -2.65 -0.40
N GLU A 12 -5.71 -3.73 -1.13
CA GLU A 12 -4.72 -4.72 -1.55
C GLU A 12 -3.95 -4.34 -2.84
N SER A 13 -4.26 -3.21 -3.48
CA SER A 13 -3.62 -2.78 -4.73
C SER A 13 -2.12 -2.47 -4.59
N GLY A 14 -1.65 -2.15 -3.38
CA GLY A 14 -0.23 -2.01 -3.07
C GLY A 14 0.52 -3.34 -3.06
N ARG A 15 1.84 -3.29 -3.26
CA ARG A 15 2.71 -4.47 -3.18
C ARG A 15 3.01 -4.80 -1.73
N ILE A 16 3.26 -6.06 -1.39
CA ILE A 16 3.76 -6.43 -0.06
C ILE A 16 5.12 -5.77 0.17
N VAL A 17 5.34 -5.19 1.35
CA VAL A 17 6.63 -4.61 1.72
C VAL A 17 7.67 -5.75 1.85
N PRO A 18 8.66 -5.83 0.96
CA PRO A 18 9.56 -6.99 0.88
C PRO A 18 10.41 -7.16 2.16
N GLU A 19 10.65 -6.08 2.89
CA GLU A 19 11.41 -6.08 4.13
C GLU A 19 10.71 -6.81 5.29
N TYR A 20 9.39 -6.98 5.24
CA TYR A 20 8.60 -7.55 6.36
C TYR A 20 7.85 -8.84 6.02
N ASN A 21 7.62 -9.14 4.74
CA ASN A 21 6.86 -10.31 4.29
C ASN A 21 5.47 -10.47 4.97
N ASP A 22 4.88 -9.36 5.43
CA ASP A 22 3.55 -9.29 6.05
C ASP A 22 2.53 -8.90 4.96
N PRO A 23 1.56 -9.76 4.59
CA PRO A 23 0.60 -9.48 3.53
C PRO A 23 -0.30 -8.27 3.82
N ASN A 24 -0.39 -7.84 5.08
CA ASN A 24 -1.16 -6.67 5.47
C ASN A 24 -0.35 -5.38 5.42
N LEU A 25 0.98 -5.45 5.30
CA LEU A 25 1.85 -4.29 5.16
C LEU A 25 2.19 -4.09 3.70
N ARG A 26 1.68 -2.99 3.13
CA ARG A 26 1.74 -2.74 1.68
C ARG A 26 2.42 -1.42 1.36
N GLU A 27 3.04 -1.35 0.19
CA GLU A 27 3.70 -0.16 -0.36
C GLU A 27 3.12 0.26 -1.71
N LEU A 28 3.01 1.58 -1.90
CA LEU A 28 2.77 2.23 -3.19
C LEU A 28 3.97 3.06 -3.60
N MET A 29 4.35 2.96 -4.88
CA MET A 29 5.35 3.82 -5.49
C MET A 29 4.72 5.15 -5.94
N LEU A 30 5.24 6.26 -5.43
CA LEU A 30 4.82 7.62 -5.76
C LEU A 30 6.05 8.47 -6.16
N GLY A 31 6.38 8.41 -7.45
CA GLY A 31 7.63 8.99 -7.95
C GLY A 31 8.84 8.35 -7.26
N ASN A 32 9.64 9.16 -6.58
CA ASN A 32 10.84 8.73 -5.85
C ASN A 32 10.56 8.32 -4.39
N TYR A 33 9.29 8.33 -3.96
CA TYR A 33 8.89 8.00 -2.59
C TYR A 33 8.05 6.72 -2.55
N ARG A 34 8.13 6.01 -1.42
CA ARG A 34 7.25 4.89 -1.09
C ARG A 34 6.30 5.31 0.02
N VAL A 35 5.00 5.08 -0.18
CA VAL A 35 4.00 5.21 0.87
C VAL A 35 3.70 3.82 1.41
N ILE A 36 4.04 3.58 2.68
CA ILE A 36 3.76 2.32 3.37
C ILE A 36 2.50 2.49 4.21
N TYR A 37 1.57 1.55 4.10
CA TYR A 37 0.33 1.52 4.87
C TYR A 37 0.00 0.09 5.30
N ARG A 38 -0.88 -0.04 6.29
CA ARG A 38 -1.31 -1.31 6.85
C ARG A 38 -2.81 -1.50 6.69
N ILE A 39 -3.21 -2.65 6.18
CA ILE A 39 -4.60 -3.09 6.18
C ILE A 39 -4.94 -3.58 7.59
N ARG A 40 -6.00 -3.00 8.18
CA ARG A 40 -6.58 -3.48 9.44
C ARG A 40 -7.97 -4.02 9.11
N ILE A 41 -8.18 -5.31 9.39
CA ILE A 41 -9.49 -5.96 9.29
C ILE A 41 -10.19 -5.79 10.63
#